data_AF-A0AAW6JSX1-F1
#
_entry.id   AF-A0AAW6JSX1-F1
#
_cell.length_a   1.000
_cell.length_b   1.000
_cell.length_c   1.000
_cell.angle_alpha   90.00
_cell.angle_beta   90.00
_cell.angle_gamma   90.00
#
_symmetry.space_group_name_H-M   'P 1'
#
loop_
_entity.id
_entity.type
_entity.pdbx_description
1 polymer ?
#
loop_
_entity_poly.entity_id
_entity_poly.type
_entity_poly.pdbx_seq_one_letter_code
_entity_poly.pdbx_strand_id
1 'polypeptide(L)' 'MEKIKKELLEAKGWKVGTVAEFLELTPEEAALVEIKLALTRSSKKKEKS' A
#
# COMPACT_ATOMS: atom_id res chain seq x y z
N MET A 1 -15.44 -11.43 1.65
CA MET A 1 -14.28 -11.96 2.40
C MET A 1 -13.38 -10.86 2.94
N GLU A 2 -12.84 -9.96 2.11
CA GLU A 2 -11.96 -8.89 2.63
C GLU A 2 -12.68 -7.90 3.55
N LYS A 3 -13.88 -7.43 3.19
CA LYS A 3 -14.68 -6.54 4.06
C LYS A 3 -14.95 -7.13 5.45
N ILE A 4 -15.41 -8.38 5.50
CA ILE A 4 -15.69 -9.11 6.75
C ILE A 4 -14.43 -9.21 7.64
N LYS A 5 -13.26 -9.44 7.04
CA LYS A 5 -12.00 -9.47 7.78
C LYS A 5 -11.61 -8.11 8.35
N LYS A 6 -11.86 -7.03 7.60
CA LYS A 6 -11.61 -5.65 8.06
C LYS A 6 -12.54 -5.31 9.23
N GLU A 7 -13.84 -5.60 9.10
CA GLU A 7 -14.84 -5.37 10.15
C GLU A 7 -14.51 -6.14 11.45
N LEU A 8 -14.02 -7.38 11.34
CA LEU A 8 -13.62 -8.17 12.51
C LEU A 8 -12.37 -7.62 13.20
N LEU A 9 -11.44 -7.03 12.44
CA LEU A 9 -10.27 -6.37 12.98
C LEU A 9 -10.66 -5.08 13.70
N GLU A 10 -11.50 -4.26 13.09
CA GLU A 10 -12.03 -3.03 13.69
C GLU A 10 -12.85 -3.31 14.96
N ALA A 11 -13.72 -4.32 14.94
CA ALA A 11 -14.50 -4.75 16.11
C ALA A 11 -13.61 -5.26 17.26
N LYS A 12 -12.40 -5.73 16.96
CA LYS A 12 -11.38 -6.12 17.95
C LYS A 12 -10.46 -4.96 18.38
N GLY A 13 -10.75 -3.73 17.95
CA GLY A 13 -9.98 -2.54 18.29
C GLY A 13 -8.74 -2.31 17.42
N TRP A 14 -8.58 -3.06 16.31
CA TRP A 14 -7.48 -2.86 15.38
C TRP A 14 -7.86 -1.82 14.32
N LYS A 15 -7.04 -0.79 14.15
CA LYS A 15 -7.22 0.19 13.09
C LYS A 15 -6.81 -0.43 11.76
N VAL A 16 -7.75 -0.50 10.82
CA VAL A 16 -7.48 -0.91 9.43
C VAL A 16 -7.38 0.35 8.58
N GLY A 17 -6.25 0.55 7.92
CA GLY A 17 -6.00 1.73 7.09
C GLY A 17 -5.07 1.42 5.92
N THR A 18 -4.84 2.42 5.11
CA THR A 18 -3.89 2.39 4.00
C THR A 18 -2.46 2.60 4.48
N VAL A 19 -1.49 2.21 3.66
CA VAL A 19 -0.07 2.48 3.93
C VAL A 19 0.20 3.98 4.01
N ALA A 20 -0.52 4.79 3.23
CA ALA A 20 -0.42 6.24 3.27
C ALA A 20 -0.87 6.80 4.63
N GLU A 21 -1.96 6.28 5.20
CA GLU A 21 -2.40 6.68 6.55
C GLU A 21 -1.44 6.19 7.65
N PHE A 22 -0.82 5.02 7.48
CA PHE A 22 0.16 4.50 8.44
C PHE A 22 1.47 5.29 8.45
N LEU A 23 1.94 5.69 7.28
CA LEU A 23 3.18 6.45 7.10
C LEU A 23 2.94 7.98 7.09
N GLU A 24 1.70 8.42 7.31
CA GLU A 24 1.28 9.83 7.27
C GLU A 24 1.72 10.58 6.01
N LEU A 25 1.71 9.89 4.86
CA LEU A 25 2.22 10.44 3.61
C LEU A 25 1.28 11.52 3.06
N THR A 26 1.87 12.59 2.54
CA THR A 26 1.11 13.53 1.70
C THR A 26 0.72 12.86 0.38
N PRO A 27 -0.31 13.37 -0.32
CA PRO A 27 -0.67 12.87 -1.66
C PRO A 27 0.51 12.90 -2.65
N GLU A 28 1.40 13.89 -2.52
CA GLU A 28 2.59 14.00 -3.38
C GLU A 28 3.63 12.91 -3.06
N GLU A 29 3.85 12.63 -1.77
CA GLU A 29 4.77 11.60 -1.33
C GLU A 29 4.28 10.19 -1.70
N ALA A 30 2.98 9.94 -1.53
CA ALA A 30 2.36 8.69 -1.97
C ALA A 30 2.53 8.46 -3.48
N ALA A 31 2.36 9.52 -4.29
CA ALA A 31 2.59 9.45 -5.73
C ALA A 31 4.05 9.16 -6.08
N LEU A 32 5.02 9.77 -5.37
CA LEU A 32 6.44 9.48 -5.53
C LEU A 32 6.80 8.03 -5.21
N VAL A 33 6.20 7.47 -4.16
CA VAL A 33 6.38 6.05 -3.78
C VAL A 33 5.86 5.12 -4.89
N GLU A 34 4.65 5.38 -5.41
CA GLU A 34 4.07 4.63 -6.53
C GLU A 34 4.96 4.69 -7.79
N ILE A 35 5.48 5.88 -8.14
CA ILE A 35 6.37 6.05 -9.30
C ILE A 35 7.67 5.24 -9.13
N LYS A 36 8.33 5.32 -7.96
CA LYS A 36 9.54 4.53 -7.66
C LYS A 36 9.25 3.03 -7.70
N LEU A 37 8.10 2.62 -7.16
CA LEU A 37 7.67 1.21 -7.15
C LEU A 37 7.41 0.68 -8.57
N ALA A 38 6.72 1.45 -9.41
CA ALA A 38 6.47 1.10 -10.80
C ALA A 38 7.78 0.96 -11.58
N LEU A 39 8.72 1.88 -11.39
CA LEU A 39 10.02 1.87 -12.05
C LEU A 39 10.83 0.61 -11.66
N THR A 40 10.96 0.33 -10.37
CA THR A 40 11.70 -0.86 -9.90
C THR A 40 11.08 -2.18 -10.38
N ARG A 41 9.75 -2.27 -10.43
CA ARG A 41 9.04 -3.42 -11.01
C ARG A 41 9.33 -3.57 -12.51
N SER A 42 9.33 -2.45 -13.25
CA SER A 42 9.62 -2.46 -14.68
C SER A 42 11.06 -2.89 -14.98
N SER A 43 12.03 -2.50 -14.14
CA SER A 43 13.43 -2.89 -14.28
C SER A 43 13.66 -4.35 -13.93
N LYS A 44 13.05 -4.86 -12.84
CA LYS A 44 13.10 -6.30 -12.50
C LYS A 44 12.44 -7.20 -13.54
N LYS A 45 11.44 -6.70 -14.29
CA LYS A 45 10.79 -7.47 -15.35
C LYS A 45 11.70 -7.70 -16.56
N LYS A 46 12.70 -6.83 -16.79
CA LYS A 46 13.67 -6.98 -17.89
C LYS A 46 14.80 -7.96 -17.57
N GLU A 47 15.08 -8.23 -16.29
CA GLU A 47 16.18 -9.11 -15.87
C GLU A 47 15.78 -10.61 -15.81
N LYS A 48 14.49 -10.92 -16.00
CA LYS A 48 13.96 -12.29 -16.02
C LYS A 48 13.56 -12.77 -17.42
N SER A 49 14.03 -12.12 -18.48
CA SER A 49 13.73 -12.47 -19.86
C SER A 49 14.95 -12.97 -20.61
#